data_AF-A0A376BKR6-F1
#
_entry.id   AF-A0A376BKR6-F1
#
_cell.length_a   1.000
_cell.length_b   1.000
_cell.length_c   1.000
_cell.angle_alpha   90.00
_cell.angle_beta   90.00
_cell.angle_gamma   90.00
#
_symmetry.space_group_name_H-M   'P 1'
#
loop_
_entity.id
_entity.type
_entity.pdbx_description
1 polymer ?
#
loop_
_entity_poly.entity_id
_entity_poly.type
_entity_poly.pdbx_seq_one_letter_code
_entity_poly.pdbx_strand_id
1 'polypeptide(L)'
;MILKRKVYAKNQAAQKAEPVAVKLVCAKVVCNGQSIEPWYLLTNADITAEEATQFYSYRWQIESHFKLLKSSGHHIEDWQQESGEAFFKRLLIVAQSCLNVWHLMRDDSPETREYCLFLMRLSGKATRRQSPITAPALLLGYLKLLAAKELLDEMTPDEIRAAVAQFTQKTKLCR
;
A
#
# COMPACT_ATOMS: atom_id res chain seq x y z
N MET A 1 -17.70 7.66 36.39
CA MET A 1 -18.47 8.22 35.25
C MET A 1 -18.75 7.09 34.27
N ILE A 2 -19.92 6.44 34.37
CA ILE A 2 -20.29 5.29 33.53
C ILE A 2 -20.85 5.83 32.21
N LEU A 3 -20.10 5.66 31.11
CA LEU A 3 -20.54 6.02 29.77
C LEU A 3 -21.67 5.08 29.33
N LYS A 4 -22.92 5.54 29.43
CA LYS A 4 -24.07 4.89 28.79
C LYS A 4 -23.96 5.08 27.27
N ARG A 5 -23.51 4.06 26.55
CA ARG A 5 -23.64 4.00 25.08
C ARG A 5 -25.13 3.98 24.71
N LYS A 6 -25.61 5.03 24.04
CA LYS A 6 -26.90 4.99 23.33
C LYS A 6 -26.76 3.98 22.18
N VAL A 7 -27.34 2.80 22.34
CA VAL A 7 -27.54 1.86 21.24
C VAL A 7 -28.66 2.44 20.36
N TYR A 8 -28.34 2.82 19.13
CA TYR A 8 -29.33 3.16 18.11
C TYR A 8 -30.04 1.87 17.65
N ALA A 9 -30.86 1.28 18.51
CA ALA A 9 -31.70 0.14 18.16
C ALA A 9 -32.98 0.64 17.48
N LYS A 10 -32.88 1.05 16.20
CA LYS A 10 -34.06 1.12 15.33
C LYS A 10 -34.43 -0.31 15.00
N ASN A 11 -35.60 -0.77 15.46
CA ASN A 11 -36.34 -1.99 15.11
C ASN A 11 -35.74 -2.80 13.93
N GLN A 12 -34.70 -3.58 14.21
CA GLN A 12 -34.28 -4.66 13.33
C GLN A 12 -34.91 -5.92 13.89
N ALA A 13 -35.96 -6.41 13.24
CA ALA A 13 -36.50 -7.73 13.55
C ALA A 13 -35.38 -8.75 13.30
N ALA A 14 -34.99 -9.51 14.32
CA ALA A 14 -33.99 -10.55 14.18
C ALA A 14 -34.49 -11.57 13.14
N GLN A 15 -33.85 -11.59 11.98
CA GLN A 15 -34.18 -12.54 10.94
C GLN A 15 -33.82 -13.95 11.46
N LYS A 16 -34.76 -14.89 11.35
CA LYS A 16 -34.58 -16.27 11.81
C LYS A 16 -33.52 -16.94 10.92
N ALA A 17 -32.27 -16.88 11.33
CA ALA A 17 -31.14 -17.52 10.64
C ALA A 17 -30.73 -18.79 11.39
N GLU A 18 -30.21 -19.77 10.66
CA GLU A 18 -29.61 -20.96 11.29
C GLU A 18 -28.35 -20.56 12.08
N PRO A 19 -28.19 -21.05 13.33
CA PRO A 19 -26.99 -20.77 14.11
C PRO A 19 -25.74 -21.34 13.42
N VAL A 20 -24.72 -20.50 13.27
CA VAL A 20 -23.40 -20.93 12.78
C VAL A 20 -22.51 -21.27 13.97
N ALA A 21 -22.00 -22.51 14.01
CA ALA A 21 -21.01 -22.91 14.98
C ALA A 21 -19.67 -22.19 14.70
N VAL A 22 -19.10 -21.54 15.71
CA VAL A 22 -17.83 -20.81 15.61
C VAL A 22 -16.92 -21.16 16.78
N LYS A 23 -15.62 -21.16 16.54
CA LYS A 23 -14.57 -21.24 17.56
C LYS A 23 -14.20 -19.83 18.02
N LEU A 24 -14.08 -19.63 19.34
CA LEU A 24 -13.48 -18.44 19.93
C LEU A 24 -12.01 -18.73 20.24
N VAL A 25 -11.12 -17.98 19.61
CA VAL A 25 -9.68 -18.02 19.87
C VAL A 25 -9.30 -16.79 20.70
N CYS A 26 -8.75 -17.04 21.89
CA CYS A 26 -8.21 -16.02 22.78
C CYS A 26 -6.68 -16.06 22.72
N ALA A 27 -6.05 -15.08 22.08
CA ALA A 27 -4.61 -15.05 21.86
C ALA A 27 -3.94 -13.89 22.58
N LYS A 28 -2.82 -14.16 23.26
CA LYS A 28 -1.91 -13.14 23.77
C LYS A 28 -0.72 -13.04 22.83
N VAL A 29 -0.59 -11.91 22.16
CA VAL A 29 0.46 -11.69 21.16
C VAL A 29 1.58 -10.85 21.78
N VAL A 30 2.83 -11.24 21.50
CA VAL A 30 4.03 -10.50 21.92
C VAL A 30 4.78 -10.06 20.67
N CYS A 31 5.03 -8.77 20.54
CA CYS A 31 5.78 -8.18 19.43
C CYS A 31 6.98 -7.43 20.01
N ASN A 32 8.19 -7.74 19.52
CA ASN A 32 9.44 -7.11 19.98
C ASN A 32 9.62 -7.14 21.52
N GLY A 33 9.22 -8.24 22.17
CA GLY A 33 9.30 -8.40 23.62
C GLY A 33 8.22 -7.66 24.42
N GLN A 34 7.31 -6.94 23.77
CA GLN A 34 6.16 -6.29 24.42
C GLN A 34 4.87 -7.05 24.12
N SER A 35 4.09 -7.34 25.17
CA SER A 35 2.74 -7.86 24.99
C SER A 35 1.84 -6.76 24.45
N ILE A 36 1.12 -7.04 23.36
CA ILE A 36 0.03 -6.18 22.90
C ILE A 36 -1.28 -6.59 23.57
N GLU A 37 -2.35 -5.84 23.29
CA GLU A 37 -3.71 -6.17 23.73
C GLU A 37 -4.11 -7.58 23.26
N PRO A 38 -4.80 -8.35 24.12
CA PRO A 38 -5.25 -9.70 23.77
C PRO A 38 -6.24 -9.65 22.60
N TRP A 39 -6.14 -10.63 21.72
CA TRP A 39 -7.04 -10.80 20.58
C TRP A 39 -8.12 -11.83 20.89
N TYR A 40 -9.35 -11.49 20.53
CA TYR A 40 -10.51 -12.37 20.60
C TYR A 40 -11.03 -12.56 19.17
N LEU A 41 -10.72 -13.71 18.59
CA LEU A 41 -11.02 -14.01 17.19
C LEU A 41 -12.15 -15.04 17.11
N LEU A 42 -13.13 -14.78 16.25
CA LEU A 42 -14.17 -15.75 15.92
C LEU A 42 -13.84 -16.34 14.55
N THR A 43 -13.82 -17.67 14.46
CA THR A 43 -13.58 -18.37 13.19
C THR A 43 -14.39 -19.66 13.11
N ASN A 44 -14.97 -19.92 11.94
CA ASN A 44 -15.57 -21.21 11.59
C ASN A 44 -14.62 -22.07 10.73
N ALA A 45 -13.42 -21.56 10.42
CA ALA A 45 -12.43 -22.30 9.63
C ALA A 45 -11.83 -23.44 10.44
N ASP A 46 -11.51 -24.55 9.77
CA ASP A 46 -10.82 -25.68 10.40
C ASP A 46 -9.31 -25.44 10.50
N ILE A 47 -8.96 -24.49 11.36
CA ILE A 47 -7.59 -24.06 11.63
C ILE A 47 -7.33 -24.04 13.14
N THR A 48 -6.05 -24.08 13.49
CA THR A 48 -5.53 -23.94 14.85
C THR A 48 -5.65 -22.50 15.36
N ALA A 49 -5.48 -22.33 16.68
CA ALA A 49 -5.47 -21.00 17.30
C ALA A 49 -4.26 -20.16 16.82
N GLU A 50 -3.11 -20.81 16.63
CA GLU A 50 -1.89 -20.22 16.11
C GLU A 50 -2.09 -19.72 14.68
N GLU A 51 -2.65 -20.54 13.78
CA GLU A 51 -2.96 -20.14 12.40
C GLU A 51 -3.98 -19.00 12.34
N ALA A 52 -5.05 -19.06 13.15
CA ALA A 52 -6.03 -17.99 13.21
C ALA A 52 -5.38 -16.65 13.63
N THR A 53 -4.48 -16.71 14.62
CA THR A 53 -3.71 -15.56 15.08
C THR A 53 -2.75 -15.05 13.99
N GLN A 54 -2.04 -15.95 13.32
CA GLN A 54 -1.13 -15.61 12.22
C GLN A 54 -1.87 -14.97 11.05
N PHE A 55 -3.01 -15.52 10.62
CA PHE A 55 -3.83 -14.95 9.55
C PHE A 55 -4.37 -13.58 9.94
N TYR A 56 -4.83 -13.42 11.18
CA TYR A 56 -5.28 -12.12 11.66
C TYR A 56 -4.14 -11.10 11.74
N SER A 57 -2.90 -11.54 11.98
CA SER A 57 -1.73 -10.64 11.93
C SER A 57 -1.50 -10.06 10.53
N TYR A 58 -1.80 -10.82 9.47
CA TYR A 58 -1.72 -10.34 8.09
C TYR A 58 -2.78 -9.30 7.74
N ARG A 59 -3.85 -9.18 8.54
CA ARG A 59 -4.87 -8.13 8.36
C ARG A 59 -4.25 -6.74 8.27
N TRP A 60 -3.18 -6.48 9.03
CA TRP A 60 -2.52 -5.17 9.01
C TRP A 60 -1.81 -4.86 7.68
N GLN A 61 -1.45 -5.89 6.89
CA GLN A 61 -0.77 -5.68 5.60
C GLN A 61 -1.63 -4.88 4.63
N ILE A 62 -2.96 -5.01 4.66
CA ILE A 62 -3.88 -4.27 3.79
C ILE A 62 -3.79 -2.75 4.00
N GLU A 63 -3.41 -2.28 5.19
CA GLU A 63 -3.26 -0.85 5.44
C GLU A 63 -2.11 -0.26 4.64
N SER A 64 -1.04 -1.03 4.44
CA SER A 64 0.06 -0.61 3.58
C SER A 64 -0.38 -0.49 2.11
N HIS A 65 -1.35 -1.29 1.66
CA HIS A 65 -1.94 -1.18 0.32
C HIS A 65 -2.71 0.14 0.19
N PHE A 66 -3.61 0.39 1.14
CA PHE A 66 -4.40 1.63 1.15
C PHE A 66 -3.52 2.87 1.28
N LYS A 67 -2.39 2.76 1.99
CA LYS A 67 -1.41 3.84 2.08
C LYS A 67 -0.73 4.13 0.73
N LEU A 68 -0.42 3.10 -0.06
CA LEU A 68 0.12 3.26 -1.41
C LEU A 68 -0.91 3.85 -2.38
N LEU A 69 -2.17 3.40 -2.29
CA LEU A 69 -3.24 3.96 -3.11
C LEU A 69 -3.47 5.44 -2.80
N LYS A 70 -3.52 5.80 -1.51
CA LYS A 70 -3.77 7.16 -1.03
C LYS A 70 -2.48 7.98 -1.02
N SER A 71 -2.09 8.46 0.16
CA SER A 71 -1.15 9.58 0.33
C SER A 71 0.32 9.28 0.05
N SER A 72 0.73 8.02 -0.10
CA SER A 72 2.14 7.65 -0.26
C SER A 72 2.48 7.09 -1.65
N GLY A 73 1.56 7.10 -2.61
CA GLY A 73 1.79 6.57 -3.94
C GLY A 73 0.95 7.24 -5.01
N HIS A 74 -0.28 6.75 -5.22
CA HIS A 74 -1.13 7.15 -6.36
C HIS A 74 -2.04 8.32 -6.10
N HIS A 75 -2.14 8.78 -4.85
CA HIS A 75 -2.93 9.97 -4.49
C HIS A 75 -4.39 9.88 -4.97
N ILE A 76 -5.03 8.72 -4.76
CA ILE A 76 -6.39 8.46 -5.28
C ILE A 76 -7.44 9.48 -4.82
N GLU A 77 -7.20 10.18 -3.71
CA GLU A 77 -8.10 11.21 -3.17
C GLU A 77 -7.98 12.53 -3.96
N ASP A 78 -6.89 12.73 -4.70
CA ASP A 78 -6.63 13.92 -5.52
C ASP A 78 -7.05 13.72 -6.99
N TRP A 79 -7.65 12.57 -7.30
CA TRP A 79 -8.06 12.20 -8.64
C TRP A 79 -9.29 12.99 -9.10
N GLN A 80 -9.21 13.55 -10.31
CA GLN A 80 -10.26 14.38 -10.91
C GLN A 80 -11.02 13.64 -12.02
N GLN A 81 -11.23 12.33 -11.89
CA GLN A 81 -12.06 11.58 -12.83
C GLN A 81 -13.53 11.99 -12.70
N GLU A 82 -14.16 12.34 -13.81
CA GLU A 82 -15.53 12.88 -13.85
C GLU A 82 -16.64 11.80 -13.82
N SER A 83 -16.27 10.51 -13.89
CA SER A 83 -17.22 9.40 -13.84
C SER A 83 -16.69 8.22 -13.02
N GLY A 84 -17.61 7.46 -12.43
CA GLY A 84 -17.28 6.24 -11.68
C GLY A 84 -16.58 5.19 -12.54
N GLU A 85 -16.94 5.07 -13.82
CA GLU A 85 -16.29 4.14 -14.75
C GLU A 85 -14.83 4.53 -15.02
N ALA A 86 -14.56 5.81 -15.30
CA ALA A 86 -13.21 6.30 -15.53
C ALA A 86 -12.34 6.13 -14.27
N PHE A 87 -12.90 6.43 -13.10
CA PHE A 87 -12.26 6.20 -11.81
C PHE A 87 -11.92 4.71 -11.61
N PHE A 88 -12.90 3.82 -11.85
CA PHE A 88 -12.71 2.39 -11.66
C PHE A 88 -11.64 1.79 -12.58
N LYS A 89 -11.63 2.16 -13.87
CA LYS A 89 -10.60 1.72 -14.83
C LYS A 89 -9.20 2.12 -14.36
N ARG A 90 -9.03 3.37 -13.92
CA ARG A 90 -7.75 3.86 -13.38
C ARG A 90 -7.38 3.14 -12.08
N LEU A 91 -8.37 2.90 -11.20
CA LEU A 91 -8.17 2.20 -9.93
C LEU A 91 -7.62 0.79 -10.14
N LEU A 92 -8.14 0.04 -11.13
CA LEU A 92 -7.65 -1.31 -11.44
C LEU A 92 -6.16 -1.32 -11.82
N ILE A 93 -5.75 -0.38 -12.68
CA ILE A 93 -4.36 -0.26 -13.13
C ILE A 93 -3.44 0.06 -11.95
N VAL A 94 -3.81 1.05 -11.12
CA VAL A 94 -2.96 1.43 -10.00
C VAL A 94 -2.93 0.37 -8.90
N ALA A 95 -4.05 -0.31 -8.63
CA ALA A 95 -4.11 -1.40 -7.67
C ALA A 95 -3.15 -2.53 -8.07
N GLN A 96 -3.11 -2.88 -9.36
CA GLN A 96 -2.16 -3.86 -9.89
C GLN A 96 -0.72 -3.40 -9.70
N SER A 97 -0.40 -2.13 -9.96
CA SER A 97 0.96 -1.61 -9.75
C SER A 97 1.39 -1.68 -8.27
N CYS A 98 0.47 -1.49 -7.33
CA CYS A 98 0.75 -1.66 -5.90
C CYS A 98 1.05 -3.12 -5.55
N LEU A 99 0.35 -4.08 -6.16
CA LEU A 99 0.62 -5.51 -5.98
C LEU A 99 2.01 -5.90 -6.51
N ASN A 100 2.43 -5.35 -7.65
CA ASN A 100 3.77 -5.62 -8.19
C ASN A 100 4.88 -5.20 -7.20
N VAL A 101 4.69 -4.08 -6.50
CA VAL A 101 5.62 -3.63 -5.45
C VAL A 101 5.64 -4.62 -4.27
N TRP A 102 4.49 -5.16 -3.89
CA TRP A 102 4.43 -6.19 -2.84
C TRP A 102 5.09 -7.49 -3.25
N HIS A 103 4.94 -7.92 -4.51
CA HIS A 103 5.65 -9.08 -5.03
C HIS A 103 7.17 -8.89 -4.96
N LEU A 104 7.66 -7.72 -5.37
CA LEU A 104 9.09 -7.36 -5.26
C LEU A 104 9.57 -7.38 -3.80
N MET A 105 8.77 -6.89 -2.86
CA MET A 105 9.13 -6.87 -1.44
C MET A 105 9.09 -8.24 -0.76
N ARG A 106 8.42 -9.22 -1.36
CA ARG A 106 8.29 -10.58 -0.82
C ARG A 106 9.37 -11.53 -1.35
N ASP A 107 9.99 -11.19 -2.47
CA ASP A 107 11.05 -11.97 -3.07
C ASP A 107 12.41 -11.58 -2.46
N ASP A 108 13.00 -12.51 -1.73
CA ASP A 108 14.27 -12.36 -1.03
C ASP A 108 15.50 -12.75 -1.87
N SER A 109 15.33 -13.00 -3.17
CA SER A 109 16.45 -13.28 -4.06
C SER A 109 17.45 -12.12 -4.12
N PRO A 110 18.77 -12.39 -4.26
CA PRO A 110 19.78 -11.36 -4.41
C PRO A 110 19.47 -10.39 -5.57
N GLU A 111 18.99 -10.92 -6.69
CA GLU A 111 18.66 -10.16 -7.90
C GLU A 111 17.52 -9.18 -7.64
N THR A 112 16.42 -9.63 -7.03
CA THR A 112 15.29 -8.75 -6.68
C THR A 112 15.70 -7.71 -5.65
N ARG A 113 16.58 -8.07 -4.71
CA ARG A 113 17.11 -7.12 -3.73
C ARG A 113 17.93 -6.01 -4.39
N GLU A 114 18.81 -6.34 -5.34
CA GLU A 114 19.55 -5.35 -6.11
C GLU A 114 18.63 -4.44 -6.92
N TYR A 115 17.61 -5.02 -7.56
CA TYR A 115 16.62 -4.26 -8.30
C TYR A 115 15.82 -3.31 -7.39
N CYS A 116 15.42 -3.77 -6.21
CA CYS A 116 14.80 -2.92 -5.20
C CYS A 116 15.70 -1.75 -4.80
N LEU A 117 16.99 -1.99 -4.57
CA LEU A 117 17.96 -0.93 -4.25
C LEU A 117 18.13 0.08 -5.40
N PHE A 118 18.11 -0.38 -6.64
CA PHE A 118 18.09 0.49 -7.82
C PHE A 118 16.84 1.39 -7.83
N LEU A 119 15.64 0.80 -7.68
CA LEU A 119 14.38 1.56 -7.63
C LEU A 119 14.36 2.56 -6.45
N MET A 120 14.88 2.15 -5.30
CA MET A 120 15.03 3.02 -4.13
C MET A 120 15.87 4.26 -4.47
N ARG A 121 17.02 4.09 -5.14
CA ARG A 121 17.87 5.21 -5.57
C ARG A 121 17.15 6.11 -6.58
N LEU A 122 16.50 5.52 -7.57
CA LEU A 122 15.76 6.24 -8.60
C LEU A 122 14.60 7.06 -8.02
N SER A 123 13.95 6.54 -6.97
CA SER A 123 12.87 7.24 -6.27
C SER A 123 13.31 8.57 -5.66
N GLY A 124 14.58 8.71 -5.29
CA GLY A 124 15.14 9.90 -4.64
C GLY A 124 14.63 10.14 -3.21
N LYS A 125 13.89 9.19 -2.62
CA LYS A 125 13.42 9.31 -1.24
C LYS A 125 14.51 8.93 -0.25
N ALA A 126 14.70 9.76 0.78
CA ALA A 126 15.52 9.40 1.92
C ALA A 126 14.82 8.33 2.77
N THR A 127 15.54 7.30 3.18
CA THR A 127 15.02 6.24 4.07
C THR A 127 15.73 6.23 5.41
N ARG A 128 15.07 5.63 6.41
CA ARG A 128 15.68 5.41 7.72
C ARG A 128 16.65 4.23 7.62
N ARG A 129 17.77 4.29 8.34
CA ARG A 129 18.81 3.25 8.36
C ARG A 129 18.27 1.84 8.69
N GLN A 130 17.23 1.75 9.50
CA GLN A 130 16.59 0.48 9.91
C GLN A 130 15.57 -0.06 8.90
N SER A 131 15.12 0.75 7.93
CA SER A 131 14.16 0.34 6.89
C SER A 131 14.63 0.92 5.54
N PRO A 132 15.68 0.33 4.95
CA PRO A 132 16.33 0.87 3.76
C PRO A 132 15.45 0.77 2.51
N ILE A 133 14.50 -0.17 2.49
CA ILE A 133 13.56 -0.42 1.40
C ILE A 133 12.15 -0.19 1.91
N THR A 134 11.36 0.61 1.19
CA THR A 134 9.96 0.90 1.56
C THR A 134 9.07 0.84 0.33
N ALA A 135 7.84 0.32 0.48
CA ALA A 135 6.90 0.19 -0.63
C ALA A 135 6.62 1.53 -1.36
N PRO A 136 6.42 2.67 -0.67
CA PRO A 136 6.22 3.96 -1.33
C PRO A 136 7.38 4.38 -2.23
N ALA A 137 8.62 4.13 -1.80
CA ALA A 137 9.80 4.49 -2.55
C ALA A 137 10.02 3.54 -3.73
N LEU A 138 9.76 2.24 -3.56
CA LEU A 138 9.78 1.28 -4.68
C LEU A 138 8.77 1.65 -5.76
N LEU A 139 7.52 1.96 -5.39
CA LEU A 139 6.48 2.39 -6.32
C LEU A 139 6.90 3.65 -7.09
N LEU A 140 7.40 4.67 -6.38
CA LEU A 140 7.85 5.91 -7.01
C LEU A 140 9.05 5.68 -7.94
N GLY A 141 10.00 4.83 -7.53
CA GLY A 141 11.12 4.43 -8.37
C GLY A 141 10.66 3.75 -9.66
N TYR A 142 9.71 2.82 -9.55
CA TYR A 142 9.14 2.11 -10.69
C TYR A 142 8.40 3.07 -11.66
N LEU A 143 7.58 3.97 -11.14
CA LEU A 143 6.89 4.97 -11.97
C LEU A 143 7.87 5.89 -12.71
N LYS A 144 8.96 6.32 -12.05
CA LYS A 144 10.02 7.09 -12.71
C LYS A 144 10.75 6.28 -13.79
N LEU A 145 10.95 4.98 -13.58
CA LEU A 145 11.56 4.11 -14.58
C LEU A 145 10.68 3.99 -15.83
N LEU A 146 9.36 3.84 -15.65
CA LEU A 146 8.41 3.83 -16.76
C LEU A 146 8.43 5.15 -17.53
N ALA A 147 8.34 6.28 -16.83
CA ALA A 147 8.41 7.60 -17.47
C ALA A 147 9.74 7.83 -18.21
N ALA A 148 10.86 7.33 -17.65
CA ALA A 148 12.16 7.40 -18.32
C ALA A 148 12.20 6.54 -19.59
N LYS A 149 11.58 5.35 -19.57
CA LYS A 149 11.46 4.50 -20.76
C LYS A 149 10.66 5.21 -21.85
N GLU A 150 9.49 5.73 -21.52
CA GLU A 150 8.64 6.48 -22.47
C GLU A 150 9.40 7.65 -23.09
N LEU A 151 10.13 8.43 -22.28
CA LEU A 151 10.94 9.54 -22.77
C LEU A 151 12.05 9.10 -23.74
N LEU A 152 12.71 7.97 -23.46
CA LEU A 152 13.78 7.42 -24.31
C LEU A 152 13.24 6.80 -25.60
N ASP A 153 11.97 6.37 -25.62
CA ASP A 153 11.32 5.88 -26.83
C ASP A 153 10.96 7.03 -27.78
N GLU A 154 10.76 8.25 -27.26
CA GLU A 154 10.33 9.43 -28.03
C GLU A 154 11.45 10.42 -28.36
N MET A 155 12.51 10.48 -27.55
CA MET A 155 13.54 11.51 -27.65
C MET A 155 14.95 10.93 -27.57
N THR A 156 15.85 11.49 -28.38
CA THR A 156 17.29 11.21 -28.26
C THR A 156 17.87 11.85 -27.00
N PRO A 157 19.01 11.34 -26.50
CA PRO A 157 19.69 11.94 -25.35
C PRO A 157 20.03 13.43 -25.52
N ASP A 158 20.33 13.89 -26.73
CA ASP A 158 20.62 15.30 -27.01
C ASP A 158 19.38 16.18 -26.95
N GLU A 159 18.25 15.72 -27.46
CA GLU A 159 16.98 16.43 -27.36
C GLU A 159 16.53 16.55 -25.91
N ILE A 160 16.72 15.50 -25.09
CA ILE A 160 16.44 15.54 -23.65
C ILE A 160 17.32 16.60 -22.97
N ARG A 161 18.63 16.62 -23.27
CA ARG A 161 19.57 17.64 -22.75
C ARG A 161 19.14 19.06 -23.13
N ALA A 162 18.74 19.27 -24.38
CA ALA A 162 18.27 20.55 -24.89
C ALA A 162 16.99 21.00 -24.17
N ALA A 163 16.01 20.11 -23.98
CA ALA A 163 14.77 20.39 -23.26
C ALA A 163 15.02 20.82 -21.80
N VAL A 164 15.92 20.12 -21.09
CA VAL A 164 16.30 20.47 -19.71
C VAL A 164 17.01 21.83 -19.65
N ALA A 165 17.91 22.11 -20.60
CA ALA A 165 18.59 23.41 -20.67
C ALA A 165 17.60 24.55 -20.92
N GLN A 166 16.64 24.36 -21.83
CA GLN A 166 15.59 25.34 -22.13
C GLN A 166 14.72 25.64 -20.90
N PHE A 167 14.31 24.62 -20.15
CA PHE A 167 13.56 24.79 -18.90
C PHE A 167 14.35 25.61 -17.88
N THR A 168 15.65 25.32 -17.72
CA THR A 168 16.54 26.02 -16.77
C THR A 168 16.74 27.49 -17.16
N GLN A 169 16.85 27.80 -18.45
CA GLN A 169 16.97 29.18 -18.93
C GLN A 169 15.69 29.99 -18.66
N LYS A 170 14.52 29.43 -19.00
CA LYS A 170 13.22 30.09 -18.78
C LYS A 170 12.94 30.36 -17.29
N THR A 171 13.33 29.45 -16.41
CA THR A 171 13.14 29.62 -14.95
C THR A 171 14.12 30.61 -14.32
N LYS A 172 15.32 30.80 -14.90
CA LYS A 172 16.26 31.87 -14.48
C LYS A 172 15.82 33.27 -14.92
N LEU A 173 15.05 33.39 -16.01
CA LEU A 173 14.47 34.65 -16.49
C LEU A 173 13.30 35.16 -15.62
N CYS A 174 12.79 34.33 -14.70
CA CYS A 174 11.70 34.69 -13.77
C CYS A 174 12.19 35.07 -12.35
N ARG A 175 13.48 35.36 -12.18
CA ARG A 175 14.05 35.97 -10.96
C ARG A 175 14.62 37.34 -11.29
#